data_AF-A0A0A1FAL1-F1
#
_entry.id   AF-A0A0A1FAL1-F1
#
_cell.length_a   1.000
_cell.length_b   1.000
_cell.length_c   1.000
_cell.angle_alpha   90.00
_cell.angle_beta   90.00
_cell.angle_gamma   90.00
#
_symmetry.space_group_name_H-M   'P 1'
#
loop_
_entity.id
_entity.type
_entity.pdbx_description
1 polymer ?
#
loop_
_entity_poly.entity_id
_entity_poly.type
_entity_poly.pdbx_seq_one_letter_code
_entity_poly.pdbx_strand_id
1 'polypeptide(L)'
;MSDKQLKQKSVAVINAALKLYRGPAYVSPPKKVVGYADYQKLTRHQIDQGVISLVHACNLSGGSVEDMDLYKLVRTYLWHREARAEINAVVRRYGL
;
A
#
# COMPACT_ATOMS: atom_id res chain seq x y z
N MET A 1 -22.80 -9.13 2.77
CA MET A 1 -22.11 -7.87 3.14
C MET A 1 -22.04 -7.02 1.89
N SER A 2 -22.46 -5.76 1.92
CA SER A 2 -22.42 -4.90 0.72
C SER A 2 -20.99 -4.42 0.42
N ASP A 3 -20.72 -4.03 -0.82
CA ASP A 3 -19.43 -3.45 -1.22
C ASP A 3 -19.04 -2.23 -0.37
N LYS A 4 -20.04 -1.44 0.02
CA LYS A 4 -19.86 -0.30 0.93
C LYS A 4 -19.34 -0.75 2.30
N GLN A 5 -19.92 -1.81 2.86
CA GLN A 5 -19.52 -2.38 4.15
C GLN A 5 -18.13 -3.02 4.07
N LEU A 6 -17.83 -3.73 2.97
CA LEU A 6 -16.51 -4.28 2.69
C LEU A 6 -15.45 -3.19 2.64
N LYS A 7 -15.70 -2.12 1.87
CA LYS A 7 -14.78 -0.97 1.77
C LYS A 7 -14.54 -0.32 3.12
N GLN A 8 -15.58 -0.10 3.92
CA GLN A 8 -15.45 0.48 5.27
C GLN A 8 -14.60 -0.41 6.19
N LYS A 9 -14.83 -1.73 6.16
CA LYS A 9 -14.05 -2.69 6.93
C LYS A 9 -12.59 -2.70 6.50
N SER A 10 -12.29 -2.74 5.21
CA SER A 10 -10.92 -2.71 4.69
C SER A 10 -10.19 -1.43 5.09
N VAL A 11 -10.86 -0.27 4.99
CA VAL A 11 -10.30 1.01 5.43
C VAL A 11 -10.00 1.00 6.93
N ALA A 12 -10.88 0.43 7.76
CA ALA A 12 -10.66 0.34 9.20
C ALA A 12 -9.44 -0.55 9.54
N VAL A 13 -9.29 -1.70 8.89
CA VAL A 13 -8.16 -2.62 9.10
C VAL A 13 -6.83 -1.96 8.71
N ILE A 14 -6.77 -1.30 7.54
CA ILE A 14 -5.55 -0.60 7.11
C ILE A 14 -5.21 0.56 8.06
N ASN A 15 -6.20 1.31 8.54
CA ASN A 15 -5.94 2.40 9.50
C ASN A 15 -5.44 1.88 10.85
N ALA A 16 -5.94 0.75 11.32
CA ALA A 16 -5.43 0.10 12.53
C ALA A 16 -3.94 -0.28 12.38
N ALA A 17 -3.57 -0.87 11.24
CA ALA A 17 -2.17 -1.18 10.93
C ALA A 17 -1.32 0.10 10.81
N LEU A 18 -1.79 1.13 10.12
CA LEU A 18 -1.09 2.42 10.02
C LEU A 18 -0.86 3.07 11.38
N LYS A 19 -1.81 2.97 12.31
CA LYS A 19 -1.65 3.49 13.67
C LYS A 19 -0.51 2.80 14.40
N LEU A 20 -0.35 1.49 14.22
CA LEU A 20 0.76 0.72 14.80
C LEU A 20 2.11 1.19 14.26
N TYR A 21 2.25 1.35 12.94
CA TYR A 21 3.54 1.65 12.30
C TYR A 21 3.90 3.14 12.23
N ARG A 22 2.92 4.05 12.31
CA ARG A 22 3.15 5.49 12.37
C ARG A 22 3.29 6.02 13.79
N GLY A 23 2.79 5.29 14.78
CA GLY A 23 2.88 5.66 16.19
C GLY A 23 2.39 7.11 16.44
N PRO A 24 3.21 7.98 17.06
CA PRO A 24 2.83 9.38 17.33
C PRO A 24 2.51 10.22 16.09
N ALA A 25 3.00 9.82 14.90
CA ALA A 25 2.75 10.52 13.64
C ALA A 25 1.43 10.11 12.96
N TYR A 26 0.64 9.22 13.58
CA TYR A 26 -0.70 8.86 13.13
C TYR A 26 -1.71 9.92 13.55
N VAL A 27 -2.57 10.35 12.63
CA VAL A 27 -3.66 11.30 12.91
C VAL A 27 -4.94 10.77 12.27
N SER A 28 -6.04 10.79 13.04
CA SER A 28 -7.38 10.45 12.58
C SER A 28 -8.36 11.57 12.96
N PRO A 29 -9.07 12.21 12.00
CA PRO A 29 -8.99 11.95 10.55
C PRO A 29 -7.67 12.45 9.94
N PRO A 30 -7.25 11.92 8.77
CA PRO A 30 -6.06 12.40 8.07
C PRO A 30 -6.19 13.89 7.76
N LYS A 31 -5.17 14.69 8.10
CA LYS A 31 -5.15 16.13 7.80
C LYS A 31 -5.09 16.41 6.30
N LYS A 32 -4.48 15.51 5.52
CA LYS A 32 -4.34 15.59 4.07
C LYS A 32 -4.36 14.19 3.48
N VAL A 33 -5.16 14.00 2.43
CA VAL A 33 -5.14 12.77 1.62
C VAL A 33 -4.28 13.03 0.40
N VAL A 34 -3.28 12.18 0.16
CA VAL A 34 -2.41 12.25 -1.01
C VAL A 34 -2.99 11.34 -2.09
N GLY A 35 -3.38 11.93 -3.21
CA GLY A 35 -3.92 11.21 -4.37
C GLY A 35 -2.84 10.64 -5.28
N TYR A 36 -3.27 9.90 -6.32
CA TYR A 36 -2.37 9.26 -7.29
C TYR A 36 -1.47 10.26 -8.04
N ALA A 37 -1.89 11.51 -8.23
CA ALA A 37 -1.08 12.53 -8.90
C ALA A 37 0.04 13.06 -7.99
N ASP A 38 -0.10 12.87 -6.68
CA ASP A 38 0.69 13.54 -5.66
C ASP A 38 1.55 12.56 -4.84
N TYR A 39 1.55 11.26 -5.14
CA TYR A 39 2.29 10.25 -4.36
C TYR A 39 3.80 10.57 -4.27
N GLN A 40 4.36 11.30 -5.24
CA GLN A 40 5.76 11.73 -5.23
C GLN A 40 6.08 12.69 -4.08
N LYS A 41 5.05 13.32 -3.49
CA LYS A 41 5.18 14.18 -2.30
C LYS A 41 5.35 13.37 -1.01
N LEU A 42 5.17 12.04 -1.07
CA LEU A 42 5.41 11.16 0.06
C LEU A 42 6.90 10.89 0.20
N THR A 43 7.39 11.00 1.43
CA THR A 43 8.73 10.55 1.77
C THR A 43 8.82 9.03 1.65
N ARG A 44 10.04 8.51 1.46
CA ARG A 44 10.29 7.07 1.44
C ARG A 44 9.76 6.37 2.70
N HIS A 45 9.98 6.97 3.87
CA HIS A 45 9.50 6.45 5.13
C HIS A 45 7.97 6.32 5.18
N GLN A 46 7.23 7.33 4.69
CA GLN A 46 5.77 7.29 4.64
C GLN A 46 5.24 6.20 3.68
N ILE A 47 5.95 5.97 2.57
CA ILE A 47 5.63 4.89 1.64
C ILE A 47 5.89 3.53 2.31
N ASP A 48 7.07 3.34 2.89
CA ASP A 48 7.45 2.08 3.56
C ASP A 48 6.45 1.76 4.69
N GLN A 49 6.03 2.74 5.49
CA GLN A 49 4.98 2.57 6.51
C GLN A 49 3.64 2.13 5.91
N GLY A 50 3.23 2.71 4.78
CA GLY A 50 2.00 2.32 4.08
C GLY A 50 2.06 0.90 3.55
N VAL A 51 3.18 0.50 2.96
CA VAL A 51 3.39 -0.88 2.45
C VAL A 51 3.41 -1.88 3.60
N ILE A 52 4.16 -1.61 4.68
CA ILE A 52 4.20 -2.50 5.85
C ILE A 52 2.80 -2.64 6.47
N SER A 53 2.05 -1.54 6.56
CA SER A 53 0.68 -1.56 7.09
C SER A 53 -0.24 -2.41 6.22
N LEU A 54 -0.12 -2.33 4.89
CA LEU A 54 -0.88 -3.17 3.95
C LEU A 54 -0.52 -4.65 4.10
N VAL A 55 0.77 -4.97 4.12
CA VAL A 55 1.28 -6.34 4.27
C VAL A 55 0.79 -6.94 5.58
N HIS A 56 0.87 -6.20 6.69
CA HIS A 56 0.38 -6.65 7.99
C HIS A 56 -1.15 -6.81 8.01
N ALA A 57 -1.90 -5.81 7.54
CA ALA A 57 -3.36 -5.83 7.48
C ALA A 57 -3.91 -7.01 6.68
N CYS A 58 -3.20 -7.39 5.62
CA CYS A 58 -3.58 -8.50 4.75
C CYS A 58 -2.93 -9.84 5.18
N ASN A 59 -2.24 -9.89 6.32
CA ASN A 59 -1.47 -11.05 6.80
C ASN A 59 -0.50 -11.62 5.75
N LEU A 60 0.03 -10.74 4.88
CA LEU A 60 0.99 -11.08 3.83
C LEU A 60 2.42 -11.21 4.39
N SER A 61 2.61 -11.03 5.70
CA SER A 61 3.89 -11.29 6.39
C SER A 61 4.28 -12.77 6.41
N GLY A 62 3.32 -13.68 6.18
CA GLY A 62 3.61 -15.09 5.87
C GLY A 62 3.78 -15.37 4.37
N GLY A 63 3.63 -14.33 3.52
CA GLY A 63 3.45 -14.43 2.09
C GLY A 63 4.54 -13.67 1.33
N SER A 64 5.73 -14.27 1.26
CA SER A 64 6.18 -14.57 -0.08
C SER A 64 5.13 -15.51 -0.65
N VAL A 65 4.22 -14.98 -1.48
CA VAL A 65 3.32 -15.84 -2.25
C VAL A 65 4.26 -16.55 -3.22
N GLU A 66 4.73 -17.74 -2.82
CA GLU A 66 5.84 -18.47 -3.43
C GLU A 66 7.17 -17.66 -3.38
N ASP A 67 7.76 -17.28 -4.53
CA ASP A 67 9.05 -16.60 -4.66
C ASP A 67 8.94 -15.05 -4.70
N MET A 68 7.74 -14.49 -4.58
CA MET A 68 7.52 -13.06 -4.79
C MET A 68 7.69 -12.24 -3.51
N ASP A 69 8.73 -11.40 -3.47
CA ASP A 69 8.92 -10.37 -2.42
C ASP A 69 7.96 -9.19 -2.65
N LEU A 70 6.72 -9.35 -2.18
CA LEU A 70 5.64 -8.37 -2.36
C LEU A 70 5.98 -7.00 -1.77
N TYR A 71 6.73 -6.98 -0.65
CA TYR A 71 7.23 -5.74 -0.07
C TYR A 71 8.15 -5.00 -1.05
N LYS A 72 9.16 -5.68 -1.61
CA LYS A 72 10.04 -5.09 -2.63
C LYS A 72 9.27 -4.72 -3.89
N LEU A 73 8.31 -5.52 -4.33
CA LEU A 73 7.51 -5.22 -5.51
C LEU A 73 6.71 -3.92 -5.35
N VAL A 74 5.93 -3.79 -4.28
CA VAL A 74 5.12 -2.59 -4.03
C VAL A 74 6.01 -1.36 -3.82
N ARG A 75 7.09 -1.51 -3.04
CA ARG A 75 8.09 -0.45 -2.82
C ARG A 75 8.73 0.02 -4.13
N THR A 76 9.08 -0.91 -5.01
CA THR A 76 9.68 -0.62 -6.31
C THR A 76 8.68 0.09 -7.22
N TYR A 77 7.44 -0.40 -7.29
CA TYR A 77 6.35 0.20 -8.07
C TYR A 77 6.08 1.66 -7.68
N LEU A 78 6.08 1.95 -6.37
CA LEU A 78 5.79 3.30 -5.89
C LEU A 78 6.94 4.28 -6.10
N TRP A 79 8.19 3.82 -6.15
CA TRP A 79 9.35 4.73 -6.16
C TRP A 79 10.02 4.88 -7.53
N HIS A 80 10.10 3.81 -8.31
CA HIS A 80 10.81 3.80 -9.58
C HIS A 80 9.84 3.93 -10.75
N ARG A 81 9.86 5.08 -11.43
CA ARG A 81 8.96 5.37 -12.56
C ARG A 81 9.11 4.35 -13.69
N GLU A 82 10.34 3.95 -14.01
CA GLU A 82 10.65 2.97 -15.06
C GLU A 82 10.12 1.58 -14.68
N ALA A 83 10.48 1.10 -13.49
CA ALA A 83 9.97 -0.18 -12.98
C ALA A 83 8.43 -0.21 -12.92
N ARG A 84 7.78 0.90 -12.57
CA ARG A 84 6.31 1.01 -12.65
C ARG A 84 5.79 0.82 -14.08
N ALA A 85 6.44 1.44 -15.06
CA ALA A 85 6.04 1.32 -16.46
C ALA A 85 6.16 -0.14 -16.92
N GLU A 86 7.24 -0.82 -16.55
CA GLU A 86 7.47 -2.25 -16.83
C GLU A 86 6.42 -3.13 -16.16
N ILE A 87 6.19 -2.97 -14.86
CA ILE A 87 5.16 -3.72 -14.11
C ILE A 87 3.78 -3.50 -14.74
N ASN A 88 3.42 -2.26 -15.07
CA ASN A 88 2.15 -1.96 -15.73
C ASN A 88 2.07 -2.57 -17.14
N ALA A 89 3.19 -2.71 -17.86
CA ALA A 89 3.21 -3.38 -19.17
C ALA A 89 2.95 -4.88 -19.02
N VAL A 90 3.52 -5.53 -18.00
CA VAL A 90 3.20 -6.92 -17.64
C VAL A 90 1.72 -7.08 -17.31
N VAL A 91 1.17 -6.23 -16.43
CA VAL A 91 -0.27 -6.28 -16.07
C VAL A 91 -1.17 -6.14 -17.30
N ARG A 92 -0.89 -5.17 -18.18
CA ARG A 92 -1.65 -5.00 -19.44
C ARG A 92 -1.54 -6.21 -20.37
N ARG A 93 -0.39 -6.89 -20.39
CA ARG A 93 -0.15 -8.06 -21.24
C ARG A 93 -0.92 -9.30 -20.76
N TYR A 94 -1.04 -9.50 -19.45
CA TYR A 94 -1.64 -10.71 -18.87
C TYR A 94 -3.06 -10.52 -18.32
N GLY A 95 -3.59 -9.29 -18.31
CA GLY A 95 -5.02 -9.02 -18.11
C GLY A 95 -5.53 -9.31 -16.69
N LEU A 96 -5.10 -8.49 -15.73
CA LEU A 96 -5.79 -8.31 -14.46
C LEU A 96 -6.53 -6.96 -14.45
#